data_AF-A0A3P6RXU4-F1
#
_entry.id   AF-A0A3P6RXU4-F1
#
_cell.length_a   1.000
_cell.length_b   1.000
_cell.length_c   1.000
_cell.angle_alpha   90.00
_cell.angle_beta   90.00
_cell.angle_gamma   90.00
#
_symmetry.space_group_name_H-M   'P 1'
#
loop_
_entity.id
_entity.type
_entity.pdbx_description
1 polymer ?
#
loop_
_entity_poly.entity_id
_entity_poly.type
_entity_poly.pdbx_seq_one_letter_code
_entity_poly.pdbx_strand_id
1 'polypeptide(L)'
;MTRFLAVHDFHGLPVTRFDTAHRINRIAFGDDFPGKQYPLDGKNVDDGKPAIMHNYYLNVVPTRYAYMDGRIENSHQFSVTSYKRDIAIEGAIGVPGFVVQYDFSPLMIQREEKRQQLVTFLVSLCAIIGGVYAVSQLIVTIIYHCFRVIEEELRLNPVGFH
;
A
#
# COMPACT_ATOMS: atom_id res chain seq x y z
N MET A 1 -11.10 2.33 -38.56
CA MET A 1 -9.94 2.41 -39.47
C MET A 1 -8.81 3.08 -38.69
N THR A 2 -8.13 2.34 -37.82
CA THR A 2 -7.16 2.91 -36.86
C THR A 2 -5.76 2.65 -37.41
N ARG A 3 -5.17 3.66 -38.03
CA ARG A 3 -3.83 3.61 -38.60
C ARG A 3 -2.83 3.89 -37.46
N PHE A 4 -2.29 2.83 -36.87
CA PHE A 4 -1.07 2.95 -36.07
C PHE A 4 0.10 3.09 -37.04
N LEU A 5 0.61 4.32 -37.20
CA LEU A 5 1.84 4.56 -37.95
C LEU A 5 2.99 4.61 -36.95
N ALA A 6 3.63 3.47 -36.72
CA ALA A 6 4.95 3.41 -36.09
C ALA A 6 5.95 2.95 -37.16
N VAL A 7 6.42 3.91 -37.95
CA VAL A 7 7.55 3.70 -38.88
C VAL A 7 8.83 3.82 -38.07
N HIS A 8 9.35 2.70 -37.55
CA HIS A 8 10.72 2.63 -37.06
C HIS A 8 11.39 1.43 -37.74
N ASP A 9 11.59 1.53 -39.07
CA ASP A 9 12.49 0.65 -39.79
C ASP A 9 13.86 1.33 -39.83
N PHE A 10 14.72 0.98 -38.86
CA PHE A 10 16.11 1.41 -38.80
C PHE A 10 17.06 0.24 -39.08
N HIS A 11 16.70 -0.63 -40.02
CA HIS A 11 17.64 -1.59 -40.58
C HIS A 11 18.85 -0.85 -41.17
N GLY A 12 19.98 -0.85 -40.45
CA GLY A 12 21.27 -0.41 -40.99
C GLY A 12 22.06 0.62 -40.18
N LEU A 13 21.56 1.09 -39.02
CA LEU A 13 22.41 1.91 -38.14
C LEU A 13 23.34 1.02 -37.31
N PRO A 14 24.64 1.37 -37.15
CA PRO A 14 25.54 0.63 -36.27
C PRO A 14 25.08 0.80 -34.82
N VAL A 15 24.24 -0.13 -34.36
CA VAL A 15 23.63 -0.16 -33.02
C VAL A 15 24.68 -0.14 -31.89
N THR A 16 25.91 -0.59 -32.17
CA THR A 16 27.05 -0.70 -31.25
C THR A 16 27.65 0.62 -30.77
N ARG A 17 27.21 1.79 -31.26
CA ARG A 17 27.68 3.11 -30.78
C ARG A 17 26.62 3.97 -30.09
N PHE A 18 25.41 3.45 -29.92
CA PHE A 18 24.35 4.22 -29.28
C PHE A 18 24.46 4.14 -27.76
N ASP A 19 24.75 5.29 -27.16
CA ASP A 19 24.57 5.48 -25.73
C ASP A 19 23.08 5.58 -25.41
N THR A 20 22.66 4.81 -24.42
CA THR A 20 21.27 4.71 -23.97
C THR A 20 21.11 5.12 -22.51
N ALA A 21 22.16 5.69 -21.93
CA ALA A 21 22.12 6.30 -20.62
C ALA A 21 21.07 7.43 -20.61
N HIS A 22 20.18 7.39 -19.62
CA HIS A 22 19.11 8.36 -19.48
C HIS A 22 18.78 8.58 -18.01
N ARG A 23 18.30 9.80 -17.73
CA ARG A 23 17.82 10.20 -16.42
C ARG A 23 16.33 10.53 -16.52
N ILE A 24 15.53 9.83 -15.74
CA ILE A 24 14.10 10.09 -15.61
C ILE A 24 13.92 11.11 -14.49
N ASN A 25 13.58 12.34 -14.85
CA ASN A 25 13.41 13.42 -13.87
C ASN A 25 12.08 13.30 -13.13
N ARG A 26 10.97 13.24 -13.89
CA ARG A 26 9.63 13.12 -13.33
C ARG A 26 8.70 12.41 -14.31
N ILE A 27 7.98 11.40 -13.84
CA ILE A 27 6.85 10.79 -14.55
C ILE A 27 5.67 10.75 -13.58
N ALA A 28 4.62 11.49 -13.91
CA ALA A 28 3.43 11.60 -13.08
C ALA A 28 2.16 11.55 -13.94
N PHE A 29 1.09 10.96 -13.38
CA PHE A 29 -0.23 10.91 -14.01
C PHE A 29 -1.28 11.52 -13.07
N GLY A 30 -2.04 12.49 -13.56
CA GLY A 30 -3.06 13.21 -12.78
C GLY A 30 -2.51 14.01 -11.59
N ASP A 31 -3.41 14.46 -10.73
CA ASP A 31 -3.12 15.41 -9.65
C ASP A 31 -2.31 14.80 -8.49
N ASP A 32 -1.60 15.63 -7.74
CA ASP A 32 -0.84 15.22 -6.56
C ASP A 32 -1.77 15.05 -5.35
N PHE A 33 -1.69 13.90 -4.65
CA PHE A 33 -2.43 13.64 -3.42
C PHE A 33 -1.50 13.09 -2.32
N PRO A 34 -1.82 13.27 -1.03
CA PRO A 34 -0.94 12.86 0.06
C PRO A 34 -0.67 11.34 0.05
N GLY A 35 0.60 10.97 0.03
CA GLY A 35 1.05 9.57 0.00
C GLY A 35 1.21 8.96 -1.40
N LYS A 36 1.00 9.74 -2.47
CA LYS A 36 1.29 9.32 -3.85
C LYS A 36 2.80 9.11 -4.04
N GLN A 37 3.18 7.94 -4.55
CA GLN A 37 4.57 7.59 -4.83
C GLN A 37 4.88 7.65 -6.33
N TYR A 38 6.09 8.08 -6.65
CA TYR A 38 6.59 8.21 -8.01
C TYR A 38 7.80 7.27 -8.23
N PRO A 39 7.56 6.00 -8.58
CA PRO A 39 8.61 4.97 -8.59
C PRO A 39 9.72 5.18 -9.65
N LEU A 40 9.52 6.08 -10.62
CA LEU A 40 10.51 6.40 -11.65
C LEU A 40 11.18 7.76 -11.47
N ASP A 41 10.76 8.57 -10.49
CA ASP A 41 11.31 9.89 -10.29
C ASP A 41 12.76 9.82 -9.81
N GLY A 42 13.64 10.60 -10.45
CA GLY A 42 15.06 10.65 -10.14
C GLY A 42 15.86 9.40 -10.55
N LYS A 43 15.29 8.48 -11.35
CA LYS A 43 15.99 7.27 -11.77
C LYS A 43 17.05 7.59 -12.82
N ASN A 44 18.31 7.38 -12.45
CA ASN A 44 19.44 7.42 -13.38
C ASN A 44 19.72 6.00 -13.88
N VAL A 45 19.80 5.84 -15.19
CA VAL A 45 20.17 4.59 -15.84
C VAL A 45 21.40 4.86 -16.67
N ASP A 46 22.50 4.25 -16.24
CA ASP A 46 23.77 4.20 -16.97
C ASP A 46 24.27 2.77 -16.85
N ASP A 47 24.29 2.05 -17.97
CA ASP A 47 24.68 0.65 -18.03
C ASP A 47 26.12 0.47 -18.56
N GLY A 48 26.83 1.58 -18.87
CA GLY A 48 28.22 1.56 -19.33
C GLY A 48 28.48 0.76 -20.62
N LYS A 49 27.41 0.34 -21.31
CA LYS A 49 27.44 -0.47 -22.52
C LYS A 49 26.60 0.21 -23.60
N PRO A 50 27.12 0.30 -24.84
CA PRO A 50 26.32 0.76 -25.95
C PRO A 50 25.30 -0.32 -26.36
N ALA A 51 24.26 0.08 -27.07
CA ALA A 51 23.27 -0.84 -27.65
C ALA A 51 22.39 -1.58 -26.62
N ILE A 52 21.88 -0.90 -25.60
CA ILE A 52 20.88 -1.47 -24.68
C ILE A 52 19.48 -0.97 -25.02
N MET A 53 18.51 -1.88 -24.96
CA MET A 53 17.09 -1.56 -25.07
C MET A 53 16.46 -1.54 -23.67
N HIS A 54 15.95 -0.39 -23.26
CA HIS A 54 15.20 -0.19 -22.02
C HIS A 54 13.70 -0.16 -22.31
N ASN A 55 12.95 -1.11 -21.78
CA ASN A 55 11.49 -1.11 -21.85
C ASN A 55 10.91 -0.87 -20.46
N TYR A 56 10.12 0.18 -20.32
CA TYR A 56 9.38 0.48 -19.10
C TYR A 56 7.90 0.24 -19.34
N TYR A 57 7.32 -0.72 -18.61
CA TYR A 57 5.90 -1.00 -18.61
C TYR A 57 5.27 -0.31 -17.40
N LEU A 58 4.37 0.63 -17.67
CA LEU A 58 3.68 1.44 -16.67
C LEU A 58 2.22 0.98 -16.61
N ASN A 59 1.82 0.41 -15.48
CA ASN A 59 0.43 0.06 -15.24
C ASN A 59 -0.23 1.18 -14.43
N VAL A 60 -1.06 1.98 -15.08
CA VAL A 60 -1.71 3.16 -14.50
C VAL A 60 -3.06 2.75 -13.90
N VAL A 61 -3.23 2.98 -12.60
CA VAL A 61 -4.41 2.65 -11.81
C VAL A 61 -5.17 3.93 -11.44
N PRO A 62 -6.39 4.13 -11.96
CA PRO A 62 -7.25 5.23 -11.53
C PRO A 62 -7.47 5.19 -10.01
N THR A 63 -7.27 6.32 -9.35
CA THR A 63 -7.38 6.43 -7.89
C THR A 63 -8.27 7.61 -7.53
N ARG A 64 -9.34 7.35 -6.79
CA ARG A 64 -10.22 8.37 -6.25
C ARG A 64 -9.89 8.60 -4.78
N TYR A 65 -9.56 9.84 -4.44
CA TYR A 65 -9.23 10.26 -3.09
C TYR A 65 -10.35 11.16 -2.54
N ALA A 66 -11.03 10.70 -1.50
CA ALA A 66 -12.07 11.45 -0.82
C ALA A 66 -11.53 12.02 0.50
N TYR A 67 -11.43 13.34 0.55
CA TYR A 67 -11.01 14.10 1.73
C TYR A 67 -12.11 14.15 2.78
N MET A 68 -11.73 14.41 4.04
CA MET A 68 -12.69 14.61 5.13
C MET A 68 -13.65 15.80 4.92
N ASP A 69 -13.24 16.81 4.15
CA ASP A 69 -14.06 17.98 3.77
C ASP A 69 -15.10 17.66 2.67
N GLY A 70 -15.22 16.39 2.26
CA GLY A 70 -16.11 15.97 1.18
C GLY A 70 -15.61 16.30 -0.23
N ARG A 71 -14.42 16.93 -0.35
CA ARG A 71 -13.74 17.11 -1.63
C ARG A 71 -13.28 15.77 -2.17
N ILE A 72 -13.41 15.59 -3.48
CA ILE A 72 -13.04 14.36 -4.16
C ILE A 72 -12.06 14.71 -5.27
N GLU A 73 -10.85 14.17 -5.18
CA GLU A 73 -9.83 14.32 -6.19
C GLU A 73 -9.63 13.00 -6.93
N ASN A 74 -9.68 13.08 -8.26
CA ASN A 74 -9.44 11.93 -9.13
C ASN A 74 -8.00 12.02 -9.62
N SER A 75 -7.18 11.08 -9.19
CA SER A 75 -5.77 10.98 -9.57
C SER A 75 -5.47 9.59 -10.14
N HIS A 76 -4.21 9.36 -10.46
CA HIS A 76 -3.73 8.11 -11.01
C HIS A 76 -2.46 7.70 -10.28
N GLN A 77 -2.42 6.46 -9.82
CA GLN A 77 -1.20 5.80 -9.35
C GLN A 77 -0.64 4.96 -10.48
N PHE A 78 0.66 4.66 -10.46
CA PHE A 78 1.21 3.74 -11.46
C PHE A 78 2.26 2.83 -10.84
N SER A 79 2.29 1.59 -11.32
CA SER A 79 3.35 0.63 -11.05
C SER A 79 4.26 0.52 -12.27
N VAL A 80 5.51 0.13 -12.04
CA VAL A 80 6.55 0.14 -13.07
C VAL A 80 7.28 -1.18 -13.09
N THR A 81 7.39 -1.76 -14.28
CA THR A 81 8.24 -2.91 -14.56
C THR A 81 9.27 -2.53 -15.62
N SER A 82 10.55 -2.55 -15.26
CA SER A 82 11.64 -2.25 -16.19
C SER A 82 12.28 -3.53 -16.72
N TYR A 83 12.38 -3.65 -18.03
CA TYR A 83 13.04 -4.74 -18.73
C TYR A 83 14.21 -4.21 -19.56
N LYS A 84 15.37 -4.83 -19.43
CA LYS A 84 16.59 -4.47 -20.17
C LYS A 84 16.97 -5.60 -21.11
N ARG A 85 17.29 -5.28 -22.36
CA ARG A 85 17.85 -6.23 -23.32
C ARG A 85 19.13 -5.68 -23.93
N ASP A 86 20.16 -6.51 -23.96
CA ASP A 86 21.38 -6.24 -24.71
C ASP A 86 21.16 -6.63 -26.17
N ILE A 87 21.31 -5.68 -27.09
CA ILE A 87 21.15 -5.91 -28.54
C ILE A 87 22.49 -5.80 -29.27
N ALA A 88 23.62 -5.78 -28.55
CA ALA A 88 24.95 -5.85 -29.15
C ALA A 88 25.30 -7.25 -29.70
N ILE A 89 24.48 -8.26 -29.38
CA ILE A 89 24.66 -9.65 -29.84
C ILE A 89 24.16 -9.76 -31.29
N GLU A 90 25.00 -10.30 -32.19
CA GLU A 90 24.61 -10.59 -33.58
C GLU A 90 23.35 -11.46 -33.63
N GLY A 91 22.29 -10.95 -34.27
CA GLY A 91 20.98 -11.62 -34.35
C GLY A 91 19.90 -11.09 -33.41
N ALA A 92 20.23 -10.15 -32.51
CA ALA A 92 19.23 -9.46 -31.71
C ALA A 92 18.45 -8.43 -32.57
N ILE A 93 17.16 -8.71 -32.80
CA ILE A 93 16.26 -7.78 -33.49
C ILE A 93 15.71 -6.80 -32.46
N GLY A 94 16.10 -5.53 -32.56
CA GLY A 94 15.61 -4.47 -31.68
C GLY A 94 16.33 -3.15 -31.96
N VAL A 95 15.68 -2.04 -31.62
CA VAL A 95 16.26 -0.69 -31.73
C VAL A 95 16.80 -0.30 -30.35
N PRO A 96 18.06 0.15 -30.24
CA PRO A 96 18.61 0.61 -28.98
C PRO A 96 17.91 1.91 -28.59
N GLY A 97 17.61 2.05 -27.30
CA GLY A 97 16.90 3.21 -26.79
C GLY A 97 16.04 2.88 -25.59
N PHE A 98 15.25 3.86 -25.16
CA PHE A 98 14.27 3.68 -24.09
C PHE A 98 12.86 3.82 -24.64
N VAL A 99 11.98 2.91 -24.24
CA VAL A 99 10.57 2.89 -24.63
C VAL A 99 9.73 2.84 -23.37
N VAL A 100 8.76 3.74 -23.27
CA VAL A 100 7.80 3.80 -22.17
C VAL A 100 6.45 3.38 -22.72
N GLN A 101 5.95 2.23 -22.26
CA GLN A 101 4.65 1.70 -22.61
C GLN A 101 3.75 1.86 -21.39
N TYR A 102 2.57 2.44 -21.57
CA TYR A 102 1.60 2.62 -20.50
C TYR A 102 0.29 1.90 -20.84
N ASP A 103 -0.31 1.27 -19.84
CA ASP A 103 -1.63 0.64 -19.94
C ASP A 103 -2.50 1.04 -18.74
N PHE A 104 -3.80 1.15 -18.94
CA PHE A 104 -4.76 1.52 -17.90
C PHE A 104 -5.36 0.26 -17.27
N SER A 105 -5.21 0.15 -15.96
CA SER A 105 -5.85 -0.91 -15.19
C SER A 105 -7.38 -0.71 -15.20
N PRO A 106 -8.16 -1.78 -15.40
CA PRO A 106 -9.62 -1.72 -15.30
C PRO A 106 -10.11 -1.56 -13.85
N LEU A 107 -9.22 -1.65 -12.87
CA LEU A 107 -9.52 -1.53 -11.45
C LEU A 107 -9.28 -0.10 -10.96
N MET A 108 -10.18 0.42 -10.13
CA MET A 108 -10.05 1.73 -9.49
C MET A 108 -9.85 1.58 -7.99
N ILE A 109 -8.88 2.32 -7.44
CA ILE A 109 -8.65 2.38 -5.99
C ILE A 109 -9.45 3.56 -5.41
N GLN A 110 -10.32 3.30 -4.44
CA GLN A 110 -11.03 4.34 -3.70
C GLN A 110 -10.42 4.47 -2.29
N ARG A 111 -9.86 5.64 -2.00
CA ARG A 111 -9.31 5.99 -0.69
C ARG A 111 -10.23 7.02 -0.05
N GLU A 112 -10.87 6.64 1.04
CA GLU A 112 -11.65 7.54 1.89
C GLU A 112 -10.84 7.83 3.15
N GLU A 113 -10.59 9.11 3.42
CA GLU A 113 -10.08 9.52 4.73
C GLU A 113 -11.20 9.40 5.78
N LYS A 114 -11.20 8.32 6.56
CA LYS A 114 -12.14 8.15 7.67
C LYS A 114 -11.52 8.65 8.98
N ARG A 115 -12.19 9.60 9.63
CA ARG A 115 -11.86 9.93 11.02
C ARG A 115 -12.30 8.78 11.91
N GLN A 116 -11.46 8.34 12.84
CA GLN A 116 -11.92 7.45 13.90
C GLN A 116 -13.10 8.11 14.61
N GLN A 117 -14.21 7.39 14.68
CA GLN A 117 -15.45 7.92 15.22
C GLN A 117 -15.32 8.00 16.74
N LEU A 118 -15.72 9.13 17.34
CA LEU A 118 -15.78 9.29 18.81
C LEU A 118 -16.66 8.21 19.45
N VAL A 119 -17.60 7.66 18.70
CA VAL A 119 -18.42 6.50 19.10
C VAL A 119 -17.55 5.29 19.43
N THR A 120 -16.55 4.96 18.62
CA THR A 120 -15.64 3.84 18.89
C THR A 120 -14.88 4.06 20.20
N PHE A 121 -14.44 5.29 20.45
CA PHE A 121 -13.80 5.66 21.72
C PHE A 121 -14.75 5.52 22.91
N LEU A 122 -15.98 6.03 22.81
CA LEU A 122 -16.99 5.94 23.86
C LEU A 122 -17.40 4.50 24.16
N VAL A 123 -17.53 3.66 23.12
CA VAL A 123 -17.81 2.23 23.26
C VAL A 123 -16.67 1.55 24.00
N SER A 124 -15.42 1.82 23.64
CA SER A 124 -14.24 1.31 24.37
C SER A 124 -14.20 1.77 25.83
N LEU A 125 -14.50 3.04 26.09
CA LEU A 125 -14.55 3.59 27.44
C LEU A 125 -15.64 2.91 28.29
N CYS A 126 -16.84 2.75 27.73
CA CYS A 126 -17.95 2.07 28.40
C CYS A 126 -17.59 0.61 28.70
N ALA A 127 -16.93 -0.09 27.77
CA ALA A 127 -16.51 -1.48 27.97
C ALA A 127 -15.52 -1.61 29.14
N ILE A 128 -14.57 -0.68 29.27
CA ILE A 128 -13.60 -0.67 30.38
C ILE A 128 -14.32 -0.42 31.71
N ILE A 129 -15.17 0.60 31.79
CA ILE A 129 -15.89 0.95 33.03
C ILE A 129 -16.84 -0.19 33.45
N GLY A 130 -17.62 -0.73 32.51
CA GLY A 130 -18.51 -1.85 32.76
C GLY A 130 -17.78 -3.11 33.20
N GLY A 131 -16.62 -3.40 32.60
CA GLY A 131 -15.76 -4.51 33.00
C GLY A 131 -15.24 -4.37 34.44
N VAL A 132 -14.71 -3.19 34.81
CA VAL A 132 -14.23 -2.93 36.18
C VAL A 132 -15.36 -3.04 37.20
N TYR A 133 -16.54 -2.51 36.89
CA TYR A 133 -17.69 -2.58 37.78
C TYR A 133 -18.16 -4.03 38.00
N ALA A 134 -18.27 -4.82 36.92
CA ALA A 134 -18.65 -6.23 37.00
C ALA A 134 -17.65 -7.05 37.83
N VAL A 135 -16.34 -6.83 37.62
CA VAL A 135 -15.29 -7.53 38.38
C VAL A 135 -15.31 -7.12 39.86
N SER A 136 -15.52 -5.84 40.17
CA SER A 136 -15.64 -5.38 41.56
C SER A 136 -16.82 -6.04 42.28
N GLN A 137 -17.99 -6.07 41.66
CA GLN A 137 -19.18 -6.73 42.23
C GLN A 137 -18.98 -8.23 42.42
N LEU A 138 -18.32 -8.89 41.46
CA LEU A 138 -18.00 -10.31 41.55
C LEU A 138 -17.10 -10.61 42.77
N ILE A 139 -16.03 -9.84 42.96
CA ILE A 139 -15.10 -10.00 44.09
C ILE A 139 -15.84 -9.82 45.41
N VAL A 140 -16.63 -8.75 45.54
CA VAL A 140 -17.39 -8.46 46.74
C VAL A 140 -18.35 -9.62 47.07
N THR A 141 -19.07 -10.11 46.06
CA THR A 141 -20.02 -11.23 46.23
C THR A 141 -19.30 -12.51 46.69
N ILE A 142 -18.16 -12.85 46.10
CA ILE A 142 -17.35 -14.01 46.49
C ILE A 142 -16.89 -13.90 47.94
N ILE A 143 -16.36 -12.74 48.34
CA ILE A 143 -15.88 -12.51 49.71
C ILE A 143 -17.01 -12.67 50.71
N TYR A 144 -18.16 -12.02 50.49
CA TYR A 144 -19.32 -12.15 51.37
C TYR A 144 -19.80 -13.60 51.48
N HIS A 145 -19.83 -14.33 50.37
CA HIS A 145 -20.21 -15.74 50.37
C HIS A 145 -19.22 -16.60 51.16
N CYS A 146 -17.91 -16.42 50.93
CA CYS A 146 -16.87 -17.12 51.68
C CYS A 146 -16.96 -16.86 53.19
N PHE A 147 -17.13 -15.60 53.61
CA PHE A 147 -17.29 -15.27 55.04
C PHE A 147 -18.51 -15.95 55.65
N ARG A 148 -19.65 -15.95 54.95
CA ARG A 148 -20.88 -16.56 55.46
C ARG A 148 -20.75 -18.08 55.61
N VAL A 149 -20.14 -18.74 54.62
CA VAL A 149 -19.90 -20.20 54.68
C VAL A 149 -18.97 -20.54 55.85
N ILE A 150 -17.91 -19.76 56.05
CA ILE A 150 -16.99 -19.96 57.18
C ILE A 150 -17.70 -19.75 58.52
N GLU A 151 -18.57 -18.74 58.63
CA GLU A 151 -19.37 -18.51 59.85
C GLU A 151 -20.37 -19.64 60.11
N GLU A 152 -21.01 -20.17 59.05
CA GLU A 152 -21.92 -21.32 59.14
C GLU A 152 -21.18 -22.60 59.60
N GLU A 153 -20.00 -22.89 59.04
CA GLU A 153 -19.15 -24.03 59.44
C GLU A 153 -18.66 -23.90 60.90
N LEU A 154 -18.22 -22.71 61.31
CA LEU A 154 -17.81 -22.43 62.71
C LEU A 154 -18.98 -22.56 63.70
N ARG A 155 -20.20 -22.21 63.29
CA ARG A 155 -21.41 -22.38 64.12
C ARG A 155 -21.84 -23.84 64.25
N LEU A 156 -21.65 -24.64 63.20
CA LEU A 156 -22.05 -26.04 63.18
C LEU A 156 -21.02 -26.97 63.85
N ASN A 157 -19.73 -26.59 63.92
CA ASN A 157 -18.68 -27.42 64.52
C ASN A 157 -17.80 -26.70 65.57
N PRO A 158 -18.34 -26.31 66.73
CA PRO A 158 -17.61 -25.58 67.78
C PRO A 158 -16.58 -26.43 68.57
N VAL A 159 -16.42 -27.73 68.27
CA VAL A 159 -15.67 -28.70 69.10
C VAL A 159 -14.42 -29.31 68.42
N GLY A 160 -14.06 -28.87 67.21
CA GLY A 160 -12.88 -29.37 66.48
C GLY A 160 -11.52 -28.79 66.90
N PHE A 161 -11.48 -27.87 67.86
CA PHE A 161 -10.25 -27.33 68.44
C PHE A 161 -9.98 -27.98 69.80
N HIS A 162 -9.49 -29.21 69.79
CA HIS A 162 -8.69 -29.77 70.88
C HIS A 162 -7.63 -30.74 70.34
#